data_AF-A0A8S0QEW1-F1
#
_entry.id   AF-A0A8S0QEW1-F1
#
_cell.length_a   1.000
_cell.length_b   1.000
_cell.length_c   1.000
_cell.angle_alpha   90.00
_cell.angle_beta   90.00
_cell.angle_gamma   90.00
#
_symmetry.space_group_name_H-M   'P 1'
#
loop_
_entity.id
_entity.type
_entity.pdbx_description
1 polymer ?
#
loop_
_entity_poly.entity_id
_entity_poly.type
_entity_poly.pdbx_seq_one_letter_code
_entity_poly.pdbx_strand_id
1 'polypeptide(L)'
;MAYVESLLPKCTSFPRSKQLLAHLLTTGLLKLYPSRAKFLDFCATSSAAGSLSNAAAIFRGVPHPFTNDWNAIIRGYAQSHHPIDAVTWYLSMSRAPCKPDALTCSFFLKACARALARLETLQMHAQVVKFGFDADVLLQTTLLDAYAKCGDLDNSHNMFDEMSRRDIASWNALILGLAQGNKPHEALELFKEMIEGKNYQCDMQANEVTVLGALSACSQLGAIKEGDKVCDYIRMQSLDKNEIVCNAVIDMYAKCGFLEKAYQVFEDMKCSRNLVTWNTMIMAFAIHGDGVKALELFNFMARAGVEPEPDSVSYLAALCACNHAGMVDEGVSLFESMEERGVSKNVKHYGTVVDLLGRAGRLEAAYEIIESMPMFPDAVLWQTLLGASKIYGNVEMAEKASRKLVEMGSSHCGDFVLLSNVYAAHKRWNDVGRVREAMKNRDVKKLPGFSYIELNGTIFKFYNGDQSHPDWKEIYTKLEEIRYRIREFGYVPETNYVLHDIGHEEKENALCYHSEKLAVAFGLISTDDGSLISVNKNLRICGDCHVVIKLISKLYDREIIVRDRTRFHRFRDGFCSCKDYW
;
A
#
# COMPACT_ATOMS: atom_id res chain seq x y z
N MET A 1 -39.22 3.66 27.86
CA MET A 1 -37.88 3.31 27.33
C MET A 1 -37.99 2.23 26.25
N ALA A 2 -38.54 1.04 26.55
CA ALA A 2 -38.68 -0.07 25.60
C ALA A 2 -39.48 0.25 24.31
N TYR A 3 -40.40 1.21 24.37
CA TYR A 3 -41.24 1.58 23.23
C TYR A 3 -40.45 2.13 22.04
N VAL A 4 -39.56 3.12 22.24
CA VAL A 4 -38.77 3.72 21.15
C VAL A 4 -37.75 2.72 20.60
N GLU A 5 -37.11 1.93 21.47
CA GLU A 5 -36.18 0.87 21.05
C GLU A 5 -36.85 -0.20 20.18
N SER A 6 -38.12 -0.51 20.44
CA SER A 6 -38.88 -1.47 19.61
C SER A 6 -39.25 -0.93 18.23
N LEU A 7 -39.20 0.40 18.04
CA LEU A 7 -39.61 1.09 16.81
C LEU A 7 -38.43 1.47 15.92
N LEU A 8 -37.25 1.74 16.48
CA LEU A 8 -36.05 2.12 15.72
C LEU A 8 -35.65 1.07 14.66
N PRO A 9 -35.58 -0.25 14.96
CA PRO A 9 -35.26 -1.26 13.95
C PRO A 9 -36.29 -1.36 12.82
N LYS A 10 -37.52 -0.90 13.04
CA LYS A 10 -38.61 -0.91 12.04
C LYS A 10 -38.54 0.29 11.08
N CYS A 11 -37.69 1.27 11.37
CA CYS A 11 -37.46 2.45 10.55
C CYS A 11 -36.41 2.17 9.48
N THR A 12 -36.77 1.39 8.46
CA THR A 12 -35.86 1.00 7.37
C THR A 12 -35.79 2.03 6.23
N SER A 13 -36.49 3.16 6.33
CA SER A 13 -36.48 4.21 5.30
C SER A 13 -36.68 5.60 5.88
N PHE A 14 -36.20 6.60 5.14
CA PHE A 14 -36.25 8.00 5.55
C PHE A 14 -37.67 8.55 5.79
N PRO A 15 -38.71 8.16 5.01
CA PRO A 15 -40.08 8.55 5.33
C PRO A 15 -40.58 7.99 6.67
N ARG A 16 -40.21 6.75 7.01
CA ARG A 16 -40.58 6.13 8.29
C ARG A 16 -39.87 6.78 9.48
N SER A 17 -38.60 7.18 9.31
CA SER A 17 -37.89 7.91 10.36
C SER A 17 -38.52 9.29 10.62
N LYS A 18 -39.01 9.98 9.57
CA LYS A 18 -39.79 11.23 9.71
C LYS A 18 -41.12 11.03 10.43
N GLN A 19 -41.84 9.94 10.13
CA GLN A 19 -43.08 9.61 10.83
C GLN A 19 -42.82 9.36 12.32
N LEU A 20 -41.76 8.63 12.66
CA LEU A 20 -41.35 8.43 14.04
C LEU A 20 -40.95 9.76 14.71
N LEU A 21 -40.20 10.63 14.02
CA LEU A 21 -39.87 11.97 14.54
C LEU A 21 -41.13 12.80 14.83
N ALA A 22 -42.08 12.85 13.89
CA ALA A 22 -43.34 13.56 14.07
C ALA A 22 -44.13 13.01 15.27
N HIS A 23 -44.18 11.69 15.43
CA HIS A 23 -44.78 11.04 16.58
C HIS A 23 -44.07 11.40 17.89
N LEU A 24 -42.73 11.35 17.93
CA LEU A 24 -41.94 11.69 19.12
C LEU A 24 -42.07 13.17 19.52
N LEU A 25 -42.22 14.07 18.55
CA LEU A 25 -42.46 15.50 18.77
C LEU A 25 -43.86 15.76 19.32
N THR A 26 -44.89 15.20 18.68
CA THR A 26 -46.30 15.39 19.06
C THR A 26 -46.65 14.76 20.41
N THR A 27 -46.02 13.64 20.75
CA THR A 27 -46.20 12.97 22.06
C THR A 27 -45.30 13.52 23.17
N GLY A 28 -44.38 14.45 22.84
CA GLY A 28 -43.41 14.99 23.79
C GLY A 28 -42.31 14.01 24.23
N LEU A 29 -42.28 12.79 23.68
CA LEU A 29 -41.29 11.76 24.01
C LEU A 29 -39.85 12.19 23.65
N LEU A 30 -39.67 13.10 22.69
CA LEU A 30 -38.36 13.68 22.36
C LEU A 30 -37.80 14.59 23.48
N LYS A 31 -38.65 15.06 24.40
CA LYS A 31 -38.19 15.81 25.59
C LYS A 31 -37.58 14.89 26.65
N LEU A 32 -37.92 13.59 26.61
CA LEU A 32 -37.41 12.60 27.56
C LEU A 32 -36.01 12.13 27.15
N TYR A 33 -35.05 12.30 28.06
CA TYR A 33 -33.62 12.08 27.82
C TYR A 33 -33.28 10.71 27.17
N PRO A 34 -33.72 9.54 27.68
CA PRO A 34 -33.30 8.26 27.08
C PRO A 34 -33.87 8.01 25.68
N SER A 35 -35.07 8.53 25.41
CA SER A 35 -35.75 8.37 24.12
C SER A 35 -35.10 9.26 23.05
N ARG A 36 -34.72 10.48 23.43
CA ARG A 36 -34.07 11.45 22.54
C ARG A 36 -32.67 11.01 22.13
N ALA A 37 -31.82 10.64 23.09
CA ALA A 37 -30.43 10.27 22.79
C ALA A 37 -30.36 9.08 21.82
N LYS A 38 -31.23 8.07 22.01
CA LYS A 38 -31.32 6.90 21.11
C LYS A 38 -31.83 7.26 19.72
N PHE A 39 -32.81 8.14 19.64
CA PHE A 39 -33.32 8.61 18.36
C PHE A 39 -32.27 9.44 17.60
N LEU A 40 -31.50 10.28 18.30
CA LEU A 40 -30.38 11.03 17.74
C LEU A 40 -29.26 10.10 17.24
N ASP A 41 -28.87 9.08 18.02
CA ASP A 41 -27.84 8.10 17.62
C ASP A 41 -28.28 7.33 16.36
N PHE A 42 -29.55 6.91 16.29
CA PHE A 42 -30.12 6.31 15.09
C PHE A 42 -30.07 7.27 13.89
N CYS A 43 -30.42 8.55 14.08
CA CYS A 43 -30.34 9.55 13.02
C CYS A 43 -28.93 9.84 12.54
N ALA A 44 -27.94 9.76 13.44
CA ALA A 44 -26.56 10.07 13.14
C ALA A 44 -25.80 8.90 12.49
N THR A 45 -26.22 7.65 12.75
CA THR A 45 -25.49 6.44 12.33
C THR A 45 -26.20 5.62 11.25
N SER A 46 -27.53 5.77 11.09
CA SER A 46 -28.29 4.98 10.12
C SER A 46 -28.51 5.72 8.81
N SER A 47 -28.12 5.11 7.70
CA SER A 47 -28.48 5.58 6.35
C SER A 47 -30.00 5.64 6.11
N ALA A 48 -30.76 4.81 6.82
CA ALA A 48 -32.22 4.78 6.76
C ALA A 48 -32.86 6.03 7.42
N ALA A 49 -32.15 6.72 8.30
CA ALA A 49 -32.68 7.87 9.03
C ALA A 49 -32.52 9.21 8.30
N GLY A 50 -31.82 9.22 7.16
CA GLY A 50 -31.56 10.39 6.33
C GLY A 50 -30.12 10.88 6.43
N SER A 51 -29.89 12.13 5.99
CA SER A 51 -28.56 12.75 6.08
C SER A 51 -28.20 13.09 7.54
N LEU A 52 -26.92 12.95 7.90
CA LEU A 52 -26.32 13.41 9.15
C LEU A 52 -26.65 14.89 9.46
N SER A 53 -26.87 15.71 8.42
CA SER A 53 -27.35 17.09 8.55
C SER A 53 -28.71 17.20 9.27
N ASN A 54 -29.62 16.24 9.09
CA ASN A 54 -30.90 16.21 9.79
C ASN A 54 -30.71 15.90 11.27
N ALA A 55 -29.82 14.97 11.62
CA ALA A 55 -29.49 14.66 13.01
C ALA A 55 -28.94 15.91 13.72
N ALA A 56 -28.02 16.63 13.06
CA ALA A 56 -27.48 17.89 13.55
C ALA A 56 -28.56 18.98 13.71
N ALA A 57 -29.53 19.07 12.80
CA ALA A 57 -30.64 20.01 12.89
C ALA A 57 -31.55 19.71 14.10
N ILE A 58 -31.88 18.44 14.33
CA ILE A 58 -32.66 18.00 15.50
C ILE A 58 -31.90 18.33 16.78
N PHE A 59 -30.61 18.02 16.82
CA PHE A 59 -29.74 18.32 17.96
C PHE A 59 -29.71 19.81 18.32
N ARG A 60 -29.60 20.71 17.34
CA ARG A 60 -29.64 22.17 17.57
C ARG A 60 -30.96 22.66 18.17
N GLY A 61 -32.05 21.91 17.98
CA GLY A 61 -33.36 22.18 18.59
C GLY A 61 -33.51 21.66 20.02
N VAL A 62 -32.51 20.95 20.56
CA VAL A 62 -32.57 20.38 21.91
C VAL A 62 -32.16 21.44 22.94
N PRO A 63 -33.05 21.84 23.86
CA PRO A 63 -32.67 22.71 24.97
C PRO A 63 -31.82 21.91 25.98
N HIS A 64 -30.64 22.43 26.31
CA HIS A 64 -29.69 21.81 27.26
C HIS A 64 -29.33 20.34 26.93
N PRO A 65 -28.59 20.09 25.84
CA PRO A 65 -28.18 18.74 25.45
C PRO A 65 -27.26 18.09 26.49
N PHE A 66 -27.49 16.81 26.78
CA PHE A 66 -26.63 16.01 27.66
C PHE A 66 -25.48 15.36 26.88
N THR A 67 -24.50 14.80 27.59
CA THR A 67 -23.33 14.12 27.01
C THR A 67 -23.71 13.08 25.94
N ASN A 68 -24.74 12.27 26.17
CA ASN A 68 -25.19 11.28 25.18
C ASN A 68 -25.81 11.90 23.91
N ASP A 69 -26.43 13.07 24.01
CA ASP A 69 -26.95 13.79 22.84
C ASP A 69 -25.76 14.27 21.96
N TRP A 70 -24.69 14.77 22.60
CA TRP A 70 -23.46 15.16 21.91
C TRP A 70 -22.71 13.96 21.31
N ASN A 71 -22.57 12.89 22.08
CA ASN A 71 -21.89 11.66 21.65
C ASN A 71 -22.52 11.05 20.40
N ALA A 72 -23.86 11.11 20.27
CA ALA A 72 -24.56 10.68 19.07
C ALA A 72 -24.10 11.46 17.82
N ILE A 73 -24.01 12.78 17.91
CA ILE A 73 -23.59 13.63 16.79
C ILE A 73 -22.11 13.44 16.48
N ILE A 74 -21.24 13.46 17.49
CA ILE A 74 -19.79 13.27 17.32
C ILE A 74 -19.50 11.91 16.67
N ARG A 75 -20.20 10.84 17.11
CA ARG A 75 -20.09 9.50 16.52
C ARG A 75 -20.51 9.48 15.05
N GLY A 76 -21.64 10.11 14.71
CA GLY A 76 -22.11 10.18 13.33
C GLY A 76 -21.12 10.89 12.40
N TYR A 77 -20.57 12.02 12.84
CA TYR A 77 -19.54 12.73 12.08
C TYR A 77 -18.23 11.93 11.99
N ALA A 78 -17.81 11.25 13.07
CA ALA A 78 -16.62 10.40 13.05
C ALA A 78 -16.73 9.25 12.04
N GLN A 79 -17.94 8.76 11.76
CA GLN A 79 -18.21 7.71 10.78
C GLN A 79 -18.48 8.23 9.36
N SER A 80 -18.64 9.55 9.20
CA SER A 80 -18.97 10.20 7.93
C SER A 80 -17.80 10.25 6.94
N HIS A 81 -18.06 10.72 5.71
CA HIS A 81 -17.04 10.97 4.70
C HIS A 81 -16.06 12.09 5.10
N HIS A 82 -16.46 12.98 6.01
CA HIS A 82 -15.64 14.07 6.54
C HIS A 82 -15.43 13.89 8.05
N PRO A 83 -14.61 12.90 8.47
CA PRO A 83 -14.47 12.55 9.88
C PRO A 83 -13.96 13.71 10.75
N ILE A 84 -13.15 14.62 10.19
CA ILE A 84 -12.59 15.75 10.94
C ILE A 84 -13.66 16.70 11.51
N ASP A 85 -14.85 16.75 10.93
CA ASP A 85 -15.96 17.57 11.44
C ASP A 85 -16.36 17.15 12.87
N ALA A 86 -16.11 15.90 13.27
CA ALA A 86 -16.33 15.43 14.64
C ALA A 86 -15.49 16.22 15.67
N VAL A 87 -14.29 16.68 15.28
CA VAL A 87 -13.42 17.54 16.10
C VAL A 87 -14.11 18.88 16.34
N THR A 88 -14.75 19.47 15.32
CA THR A 88 -15.49 20.73 15.47
C THR A 88 -16.68 20.60 16.42
N TRP A 89 -17.41 19.48 16.35
CA TRP A 89 -18.51 19.18 17.27
C TRP A 89 -18.02 18.97 18.70
N TYR A 90 -16.90 18.28 18.88
CA TYR A 90 -16.25 18.14 20.18
C TYR A 90 -15.87 19.50 20.78
N LEU A 91 -15.21 20.37 20.01
CA LEU A 91 -14.84 21.71 20.47
C LEU A 91 -16.05 22.55 20.87
N SER A 92 -17.19 22.35 20.19
CA SER A 92 -18.46 22.99 20.54
C SER A 92 -19.03 22.44 21.86
N MET A 93 -18.95 21.12 22.07
CA MET A 93 -19.31 20.46 23.31
C MET A 93 -18.46 20.95 24.49
N SER A 94 -17.14 21.09 24.31
CA SER A 94 -16.22 21.56 25.36
C SER A 94 -16.51 22.99 25.84
N ARG A 95 -17.22 23.79 25.04
CA ARG A 95 -17.66 25.15 25.38
C ARG A 95 -19.07 25.18 25.99
N ALA A 96 -19.81 24.08 25.93
CA ALA A 96 -21.13 23.94 26.51
C ALA A 96 -21.03 23.49 27.99
N PRO A 97 -22.09 23.66 28.81
CA PRO A 97 -22.11 23.22 30.21
C PRO A 97 -22.30 21.70 30.34
N CYS A 98 -21.52 20.92 29.59
CA CYS A 98 -21.52 19.45 29.62
C CYS A 98 -20.07 18.94 29.69
N LYS A 99 -19.87 17.81 30.37
CA LYS A 99 -18.55 17.20 30.51
C LYS A 99 -18.37 16.07 29.50
N PRO A 100 -17.25 16.06 28.74
CA PRO A 100 -16.85 14.89 27.96
C PRO A 100 -16.70 13.66 28.86
N ASP A 101 -17.07 12.50 28.32
CA ASP A 101 -16.79 11.19 28.91
C ASP A 101 -15.80 10.40 28.05
N ALA A 102 -15.42 9.20 28.50
CA ALA A 102 -14.49 8.34 27.76
C ALA A 102 -15.02 7.99 26.35
N LEU A 103 -16.34 7.88 26.16
CA LEU A 103 -16.94 7.63 24.85
C LEU A 103 -16.79 8.85 23.93
N THR A 104 -16.96 10.06 24.46
CA THR A 104 -16.69 11.30 23.72
C THR A 104 -15.27 11.30 23.16
N CYS A 105 -14.28 10.99 24.01
CA CYS A 105 -12.87 10.92 23.61
C CYS A 105 -12.64 9.79 22.59
N SER A 106 -13.26 8.62 22.76
CA SER A 106 -13.14 7.50 21.81
C SER A 106 -13.68 7.87 20.42
N PHE A 107 -14.84 8.53 20.31
CA PHE A 107 -15.37 8.95 19.01
C PHE A 107 -14.49 10.02 18.34
N PHE A 108 -13.97 10.97 19.12
CA PHE A 108 -13.01 11.95 18.63
C PHE A 108 -11.75 11.29 18.06
N LEU A 109 -11.16 10.33 18.79
CA LEU A 109 -9.95 9.63 18.37
C LEU A 109 -10.18 8.77 17.13
N LYS A 110 -11.31 8.08 17.03
CA LYS A 110 -11.72 7.35 15.81
C LYS A 110 -11.84 8.27 14.60
N ALA A 111 -12.31 9.49 14.81
CA ALA A 111 -12.36 10.50 13.76
C ALA A 111 -10.96 10.94 13.34
N CYS A 112 -10.07 11.21 14.30
CA CYS A 112 -8.69 11.58 14.04
C CYS A 112 -7.93 10.48 13.30
N ALA A 113 -8.12 9.22 13.70
CA ALA A 113 -7.53 8.05 13.05
C ALA A 113 -7.94 7.93 11.57
N ARG A 114 -9.20 8.23 11.24
CA ARG A 114 -9.70 8.25 9.86
C ARG A 114 -9.27 9.48 9.06
N ALA A 115 -9.07 10.60 9.74
CA ALA A 115 -8.61 11.86 9.14
C ALA A 115 -7.08 11.99 9.08
N LEU A 116 -6.33 11.03 9.66
CA LEU A 116 -4.88 11.10 9.86
C LEU A 116 -4.45 12.36 10.63
N ALA A 117 -5.27 12.78 11.59
CA ALA A 117 -5.14 14.04 12.33
C ALA A 117 -4.22 13.88 13.56
N ARG A 118 -2.91 13.91 13.33
CA ARG A 118 -1.89 13.66 14.37
C ARG A 118 -1.93 14.68 15.51
N LEU A 119 -2.07 15.97 15.20
CA LEU A 119 -2.01 17.03 16.21
C LEU A 119 -3.22 16.97 17.15
N GLU A 120 -4.40 16.73 16.60
CA GLU A 120 -5.65 16.55 17.32
C GLU A 120 -5.59 15.31 18.21
N THR A 121 -4.98 14.22 17.74
CA THR A 121 -4.74 13.00 18.54
C THR A 121 -3.90 13.31 19.79
N LEU A 122 -2.79 14.06 19.64
CA LEU A 122 -1.93 14.49 20.76
C LEU A 122 -2.69 15.39 21.75
N GLN A 123 -3.50 16.32 21.24
CA GLN A 123 -4.33 17.19 22.10
C GLN A 123 -5.35 16.37 22.90
N MET A 124 -5.98 15.38 22.26
CA MET A 124 -6.95 14.52 22.94
C MET A 124 -6.28 13.64 23.98
N HIS A 125 -5.07 13.10 23.71
CA HIS A 125 -4.31 12.36 24.73
C HIS A 125 -4.09 13.20 26.00
N ALA A 126 -3.62 14.44 25.86
CA ALA A 126 -3.44 15.33 27.01
C ALA A 126 -4.75 15.57 27.78
N GLN A 127 -5.89 15.62 27.08
CA GLN A 127 -7.20 15.74 27.71
C GLN A 127 -7.66 14.46 28.40
N VAL A 128 -7.40 13.28 27.83
CA VAL A 128 -7.67 11.97 28.45
C VAL A 128 -6.96 11.87 29.81
N VAL A 129 -5.67 12.25 29.86
CA VAL A 129 -4.90 12.32 31.11
C VAL A 129 -5.50 13.34 32.08
N LYS A 130 -5.82 14.54 31.59
CA LYS A 130 -6.42 15.62 32.41
C LYS A 130 -7.78 15.22 33.01
N PHE A 131 -8.58 14.44 32.29
CA PHE A 131 -9.89 13.97 32.76
C PHE A 131 -9.80 12.74 33.68
N GLY A 132 -8.62 12.12 33.81
CA GLY A 132 -8.43 10.90 34.59
C GLY A 132 -9.05 9.67 33.92
N PHE A 133 -9.07 9.63 32.59
CA PHE A 133 -9.53 8.47 31.81
C PHE A 133 -8.37 7.56 31.37
N ASP A 134 -7.18 7.77 31.92
CA ASP A 134 -5.95 7.02 31.63
C ASP A 134 -6.04 5.55 32.04
N ALA A 135 -6.89 5.18 33.00
CA ALA A 135 -7.12 3.79 33.39
C ALA A 135 -8.12 3.01 32.49
N ASP A 136 -8.79 3.68 31.55
CA ASP A 136 -9.78 3.04 30.66
C ASP A 136 -9.08 2.30 29.51
N VAL A 137 -9.00 0.97 29.61
CA VAL A 137 -8.31 0.09 28.64
C VAL A 137 -8.88 0.20 27.21
N LEU A 138 -10.18 0.42 27.07
CA LEU A 138 -10.82 0.55 25.74
C LEU A 138 -10.46 1.89 25.10
N LEU A 139 -10.43 2.96 25.90
CA LEU A 139 -9.98 4.26 25.44
C LEU A 139 -8.48 4.24 25.13
N GLN A 140 -7.67 3.57 25.95
CA GLN A 140 -6.25 3.37 25.69
C GLN A 140 -6.01 2.67 24.35
N THR A 141 -6.74 1.59 24.08
CA THR A 141 -6.69 0.88 22.79
C THR A 141 -7.11 1.77 21.62
N THR A 142 -8.13 2.61 21.81
CA THR A 142 -8.57 3.57 20.77
C THR A 142 -7.50 4.63 20.49
N LEU A 143 -6.82 5.11 21.53
CA LEU A 143 -5.77 6.11 21.43
C LEU A 143 -4.51 5.54 20.75
N LEU A 144 -4.13 4.31 21.11
CA LEU A 144 -3.09 3.55 20.43
C LEU A 144 -3.38 3.41 18.93
N ASP A 145 -4.58 2.94 18.55
CA ASP A 145 -5.00 2.83 17.13
C ASP A 145 -4.95 4.19 16.41
N ALA A 146 -5.32 5.28 17.08
CA ALA A 146 -5.25 6.62 16.52
C ALA A 146 -3.80 7.07 16.27
N TYR A 147 -2.89 6.82 17.22
CA TYR A 147 -1.47 7.11 17.04
C TYR A 147 -0.86 6.30 15.89
N ALA A 148 -1.10 5.00 15.88
CA ALA A 148 -0.65 4.09 14.83
C ALA A 148 -1.09 4.56 13.43
N LYS A 149 -2.38 4.86 13.25
CA LYS A 149 -2.92 5.33 11.97
C LYS A 149 -2.41 6.71 11.57
N CYS A 150 -2.16 7.60 12.54
CA CYS A 150 -1.55 8.91 12.26
C CYS A 150 -0.04 8.83 11.97
N GLY A 151 0.56 7.63 11.96
CA GLY A 151 1.98 7.41 11.68
C GLY A 151 2.91 7.71 12.86
N ASP A 152 2.36 7.98 14.06
CA ASP A 152 3.14 8.21 15.27
C ASP A 152 3.36 6.90 16.02
N LEU A 153 4.17 6.03 15.41
CA LEU A 153 4.39 4.66 15.87
C LEU A 153 5.12 4.60 17.22
N ASP A 154 5.97 5.59 17.51
CA ASP A 154 6.73 5.61 18.75
C ASP A 154 5.81 5.87 19.95
N ASN A 155 4.89 6.84 19.83
CA ASN A 155 3.87 7.06 20.86
C ASN A 155 2.89 5.87 20.96
N SER A 156 2.54 5.25 19.82
CA SER A 156 1.72 4.03 19.83
C SER A 156 2.37 2.88 20.59
N HIS A 157 3.69 2.68 20.42
CA HIS A 157 4.45 1.62 21.09
C HIS A 157 4.63 1.93 22.58
N ASN A 158 5.06 3.15 22.93
CA ASN A 158 5.21 3.57 24.33
C ASN A 158 3.89 3.41 25.10
N MET A 159 2.78 3.80 24.47
CA MET A 159 1.47 3.65 25.08
C MET A 159 1.12 2.18 25.33
N PHE A 160 1.38 1.30 24.36
CA PHE A 160 1.19 -0.14 24.53
C PHE A 160 2.03 -0.69 25.70
N ASP A 161 3.27 -0.22 25.83
CA ASP A 161 4.16 -0.60 26.91
C ASP A 161 3.62 -0.19 28.29
N GLU A 162 3.05 1.01 28.38
CA GLU A 162 2.45 1.58 29.60
C GLU A 162 1.06 1.00 29.96
N MET A 163 0.38 0.28 29.07
CA MET A 163 -0.94 -0.31 29.35
C MET A 163 -0.86 -1.33 30.48
N SER A 164 -1.65 -1.11 31.54
CA SER A 164 -1.74 -2.01 32.71
C SER A 164 -2.36 -3.37 32.38
N ARG A 165 -3.21 -3.42 31.36
CA ARG A 165 -3.81 -4.64 30.82
C ARG A 165 -3.94 -4.49 29.32
N ARG A 166 -3.29 -5.40 28.58
CA ARG A 166 -3.38 -5.48 27.13
C ARG A 166 -4.44 -6.50 26.75
N ASP A 167 -5.23 -6.19 25.73
CA ASP A 167 -6.20 -7.12 25.16
C ASP A 167 -5.88 -7.42 23.69
N ILE A 168 -6.58 -8.40 23.11
CA ILE A 168 -6.33 -8.78 21.72
C ILE A 168 -6.51 -7.60 20.76
N ALA A 169 -7.37 -6.63 21.09
CA ALA A 169 -7.57 -5.44 20.27
C ALA A 169 -6.36 -4.50 20.34
N SER A 170 -5.73 -4.32 21.51
CA SER A 170 -4.51 -3.52 21.65
C SER A 170 -3.31 -4.15 20.93
N TRP A 171 -3.15 -5.48 21.01
CA TRP A 171 -2.14 -6.21 20.23
C TRP A 171 -2.37 -6.05 18.72
N ASN A 172 -3.61 -6.28 18.27
CA ASN A 172 -3.97 -6.16 16.86
C ASN A 172 -3.74 -4.75 16.31
N ALA A 173 -4.11 -3.73 17.08
CA ALA A 173 -3.92 -2.33 16.68
C ALA A 173 -2.44 -2.00 16.51
N LEU A 174 -1.57 -2.44 17.43
CA LEU A 174 -0.13 -2.17 17.32
C LEU A 174 0.52 -2.97 16.19
N ILE A 175 0.26 -4.27 16.07
CA ILE A 175 0.83 -5.13 15.02
C ILE A 175 0.43 -4.60 13.63
N LEU A 176 -0.84 -4.29 13.41
CA LEU A 176 -1.30 -3.69 12.15
C LEU A 176 -0.71 -2.30 11.92
N GLY A 177 -0.66 -1.48 12.96
CA GLY A 177 -0.08 -0.14 12.92
C GLY A 177 1.37 -0.14 12.47
N LEU A 178 2.20 -0.98 13.08
CA LEU A 178 3.62 -1.13 12.73
C LEU A 178 3.80 -1.71 11.34
N ALA A 179 3.01 -2.73 10.97
CA ALA A 179 3.03 -3.30 9.63
C ALA A 179 2.66 -2.25 8.57
N GLN A 180 1.67 -1.38 8.81
CA GLN A 180 1.26 -0.35 7.86
C GLN A 180 2.18 0.88 7.87
N GLY A 181 2.80 1.20 9.01
CA GLY A 181 3.64 2.37 9.20
C GLY A 181 5.13 2.14 8.89
N ASN A 182 5.46 1.18 8.03
CA ASN A 182 6.83 0.92 7.58
C ASN A 182 7.80 0.42 8.68
N LYS A 183 7.28 -0.24 9.72
CA LYS A 183 8.04 -0.99 10.73
C LYS A 183 7.63 -2.49 10.75
N PRO A 184 7.66 -3.21 9.60
CA PRO A 184 7.18 -4.59 9.53
C PRO A 184 8.01 -5.57 10.39
N HIS A 185 9.28 -5.27 10.66
CA HIS A 185 10.09 -6.13 11.53
C HIS A 185 9.58 -6.12 12.98
N GLU A 186 9.31 -4.94 13.54
CA GLU A 186 8.75 -4.80 14.90
C GLU A 186 7.36 -5.45 15.00
N ALA A 187 6.56 -5.38 13.95
CA ALA A 187 5.27 -6.08 13.88
C ALA A 187 5.40 -7.61 14.00
N LEU A 188 6.42 -8.20 13.36
CA LEU A 188 6.68 -9.65 13.45
C LEU A 188 7.23 -10.05 14.81
N GLU A 189 8.09 -9.23 15.42
CA GLU A 189 8.60 -9.51 16.77
C GLU A 189 7.48 -9.47 17.81
N LEU A 190 6.56 -8.50 17.74
CA LEU A 190 5.37 -8.47 18.59
C LEU A 190 4.43 -9.66 18.34
N PHE A 191 4.26 -10.09 17.08
CA PHE A 191 3.50 -11.31 16.78
C PHE A 191 4.14 -12.54 17.43
N LYS A 192 5.46 -12.69 17.33
CA LYS A 192 6.21 -13.78 17.99
C LYS A 192 6.06 -13.72 19.51
N GLU A 193 6.20 -12.54 20.10
CA GLU A 193 6.00 -12.34 21.54
C GLU A 193 4.60 -12.79 21.99
N MET A 194 3.57 -12.45 21.20
CA MET A 194 2.19 -12.85 21.47
C MET A 194 2.00 -14.37 21.44
N ILE A 195 2.57 -15.07 20.44
CA ILE A 195 2.39 -16.53 20.30
C ILE A 195 3.30 -17.37 21.22
N GLU A 196 4.46 -16.84 21.63
CA GLU A 196 5.41 -17.51 22.52
C GLU A 196 4.99 -17.46 24.00
N GLY A 197 3.91 -16.72 24.33
CA GLY A 197 3.31 -16.72 25.67
C GLY A 197 4.20 -16.11 26.76
N LYS A 198 5.19 -15.27 26.39
CA LYS A 198 6.12 -14.64 27.36
C LYS A 198 5.43 -13.67 28.32
N ASN A 199 4.17 -13.32 28.09
CA ASN A 199 3.37 -12.47 28.98
C ASN A 199 2.37 -13.29 29.81
N TYR A 200 2.70 -13.50 31.08
CA TYR A 200 1.95 -14.23 32.13
C TYR A 200 0.55 -13.65 32.48
N GLN A 201 0.04 -12.67 31.74
CA GLN A 201 -1.17 -11.93 32.10
C GLN A 201 -2.44 -12.32 31.32
N CYS A 202 -2.34 -13.11 30.25
CA CYS A 202 -3.54 -13.66 29.60
C CYS A 202 -3.22 -14.79 28.61
N ASP A 203 -4.02 -15.87 28.61
CA ASP A 203 -4.06 -16.91 27.57
C ASP A 203 -4.65 -16.34 26.27
N MET A 204 -3.97 -15.37 25.65
CA MET A 204 -4.42 -14.71 24.44
C MET A 204 -3.91 -15.44 23.20
N GLN A 205 -4.84 -15.99 22.43
CA GLN A 205 -4.56 -16.59 21.14
C GLN A 205 -4.68 -15.53 20.04
N ALA A 206 -3.72 -15.50 19.12
CA ALA A 206 -3.78 -14.65 17.94
C ALA A 206 -5.00 -15.03 17.08
N ASN A 207 -5.76 -14.03 16.65
CA ASN A 207 -6.94 -14.21 15.83
C ASN A 207 -6.66 -13.82 14.37
N GLU A 208 -7.71 -13.82 13.54
CA GLU A 208 -7.62 -13.48 12.12
C GLU A 208 -6.98 -12.11 11.90
N VAL A 209 -7.36 -11.11 12.70
CA VAL A 209 -6.82 -9.75 12.58
C VAL A 209 -5.32 -9.72 12.91
N THR A 210 -4.89 -10.50 13.91
CA THR A 210 -3.48 -10.60 14.29
C THR A 210 -2.64 -11.18 13.15
N VAL A 211 -3.06 -12.31 12.58
CA VAL A 211 -2.31 -12.98 11.51
C VAL A 211 -2.29 -12.17 10.23
N LEU A 212 -3.33 -11.35 9.95
CA LEU A 212 -3.31 -10.42 8.82
C LEU A 212 -2.19 -9.38 8.94
N GLY A 213 -1.96 -8.84 10.14
CA GLY A 213 -0.85 -7.92 10.39
C GLY A 213 0.51 -8.58 10.19
N ALA A 214 0.69 -9.80 10.71
CA ALA A 214 1.91 -10.57 10.54
C ALA A 214 2.17 -10.95 9.06
N LEU A 215 1.17 -11.43 8.34
CA LEU A 215 1.28 -11.76 6.91
C LEU A 215 1.62 -10.52 6.07
N SER A 216 1.00 -9.37 6.37
CA SER A 216 1.31 -8.09 5.73
C SER A 216 2.77 -7.68 5.98
N ALA A 217 3.28 -7.86 7.20
CA ALA A 217 4.68 -7.60 7.51
C ALA A 217 5.63 -8.53 6.75
N CYS A 218 5.35 -9.83 6.69
CA CYS A 218 6.12 -10.81 5.90
C CYS A 218 6.15 -10.42 4.42
N SER A 219 5.00 -10.04 3.86
CA SER A 219 4.83 -9.60 2.47
C SER A 219 5.66 -8.35 2.12
N GLN A 220 5.83 -7.42 3.05
CA GLN A 220 6.66 -6.23 2.87
C GLN A 220 8.16 -6.53 2.96
N LEU A 221 8.55 -7.42 3.87
CA LEU A 221 9.94 -7.81 4.07
C LEU A 221 10.44 -8.81 3.02
N GLY A 222 9.54 -9.57 2.40
CA GLY A 222 9.89 -10.76 1.63
C GLY A 222 10.34 -11.93 2.51
N ALA A 223 9.95 -11.92 3.79
CA ALA A 223 10.41 -12.87 4.81
C ALA A 223 9.65 -14.20 4.74
N ILE A 224 9.94 -15.02 3.72
CA ILE A 224 9.22 -16.27 3.45
C ILE A 224 9.25 -17.25 4.62
N LYS A 225 10.39 -17.37 5.33
CA LYS A 225 10.53 -18.31 6.45
C LYS A 225 9.59 -17.94 7.61
N GLU A 226 9.48 -16.65 7.92
CA GLU A 226 8.53 -16.17 8.92
C GLU A 226 7.08 -16.30 8.42
N GLY A 227 6.84 -16.04 7.13
CA GLY A 227 5.56 -16.28 6.48
C GLY A 227 5.08 -17.73 6.59
N ASP A 228 5.97 -18.71 6.38
CA ASP A 228 5.66 -20.14 6.54
C ASP A 228 5.28 -20.47 8.00
N LYS A 229 5.99 -19.92 9.00
CA LYS A 229 5.63 -20.09 10.43
C LYS A 229 4.24 -19.52 10.76
N VAL A 230 3.91 -18.35 10.21
CA VAL A 230 2.57 -17.77 10.38
C VAL A 230 1.51 -18.67 9.73
N CYS A 231 1.79 -19.25 8.56
CA CYS A 231 0.89 -20.20 7.89
C CYS A 231 0.71 -21.50 8.68
N ASP A 232 1.76 -22.00 9.34
CA ASP A 232 1.67 -23.14 10.25
C ASP A 232 0.75 -22.83 11.45
N TYR A 233 0.88 -21.64 12.03
CA TYR A 233 -0.01 -21.18 13.10
C TYR A 233 -1.47 -21.09 12.62
N ILE A 234 -1.71 -20.50 11.45
CA ILE A 234 -3.05 -20.39 10.84
C ILE A 234 -3.71 -21.76 10.71
N ARG A 235 -2.97 -22.77 10.21
CA ARG A 235 -3.46 -24.15 10.06
C ARG A 235 -3.73 -24.80 11.41
N MET A 236 -2.82 -24.65 12.37
CA MET A 236 -2.96 -25.19 13.72
C MET A 236 -4.21 -24.64 14.42
N GLN A 237 -4.51 -23.35 14.24
CA GLN A 237 -5.68 -22.68 14.82
C GLN A 237 -6.93 -22.74 13.95
N SER A 238 -6.90 -23.44 12.80
CA SER A 238 -8.01 -23.53 11.85
C SER A 238 -8.55 -22.18 11.35
N LEU A 239 -7.67 -21.16 11.25
CA LEU A 239 -8.01 -19.82 10.75
C LEU A 239 -8.10 -19.77 9.21
N ASP A 240 -7.63 -20.83 8.54
CA ASP A 240 -7.70 -21.05 7.09
C ASP A 240 -9.12 -21.31 6.54
N LYS A 241 -10.13 -21.29 7.42
CA LYS A 241 -11.55 -21.27 7.03
C LYS A 241 -12.04 -19.86 6.67
N ASN A 242 -11.29 -18.83 7.05
CA ASN A 242 -11.64 -17.44 6.78
C ASN A 242 -11.06 -16.99 5.43
N GLU A 243 -11.94 -16.57 4.51
CA GLU A 243 -11.56 -16.09 3.17
C GLU A 243 -10.55 -14.94 3.19
N ILE A 244 -10.63 -14.04 4.18
CA ILE A 244 -9.74 -12.88 4.31
C ILE A 244 -8.32 -13.36 4.65
N VAL A 245 -8.21 -14.37 5.52
CA VAL A 245 -6.93 -14.97 5.89
C VAL A 245 -6.32 -15.70 4.70
N CYS A 246 -7.10 -16.49 3.95
CA CYS A 246 -6.62 -17.15 2.73
C CYS A 246 -6.10 -16.12 1.71
N ASN A 247 -6.85 -15.05 1.46
CA ASN A 247 -6.44 -13.98 0.53
C ASN A 247 -5.12 -13.31 0.96
N ALA A 248 -4.92 -13.10 2.26
CA ALA A 248 -3.68 -12.55 2.79
C ALA A 248 -2.49 -13.52 2.68
N VAL A 249 -2.72 -14.83 2.82
CA VAL A 249 -1.69 -15.85 2.61
C VAL A 249 -1.28 -15.90 1.14
N ILE A 250 -2.23 -15.85 0.20
CA ILE A 250 -1.96 -15.77 -1.24
C ILE A 250 -1.13 -14.52 -1.55
N ASP A 251 -1.55 -13.34 -1.06
CA ASP A 251 -0.81 -12.08 -1.26
C ASP A 251 0.60 -12.13 -0.68
N MET A 252 0.76 -12.71 0.51
CA MET A 252 2.06 -12.89 1.17
C MET A 252 2.98 -13.78 0.35
N TYR A 253 2.55 -14.97 -0.07
CA TYR A 253 3.39 -15.84 -0.90
C TYR A 253 3.75 -15.20 -2.24
N ALA A 254 2.78 -14.54 -2.89
CA ALA A 254 3.02 -13.84 -4.14
C ALA A 254 4.07 -12.73 -4.00
N LYS A 255 3.97 -11.89 -2.95
CA LYS A 255 4.91 -10.78 -2.68
C LYS A 255 6.21 -11.20 -1.97
N CYS A 256 6.31 -12.44 -1.50
CA CYS A 256 7.57 -13.06 -1.13
C CYS A 256 8.27 -13.73 -2.32
N GLY A 257 7.65 -13.70 -3.51
CA GLY A 257 8.23 -14.26 -4.73
C GLY A 257 7.89 -15.73 -4.99
N PHE A 258 6.99 -16.36 -4.22
CA PHE A 258 6.64 -17.78 -4.29
C PHE A 258 5.25 -18.01 -4.91
N LEU A 259 5.13 -17.72 -6.21
CA LEU A 259 3.87 -17.81 -6.95
C LEU A 259 3.20 -19.19 -6.87
N GLU A 260 3.98 -20.27 -6.95
CA GLU A 260 3.44 -21.64 -6.91
C GLU A 260 2.79 -21.97 -5.56
N LYS A 261 3.37 -21.50 -4.44
CA LYS A 261 2.75 -21.63 -3.12
C LYS A 261 1.46 -20.81 -3.03
N ALA A 262 1.45 -19.61 -3.60
CA ALA A 262 0.25 -18.77 -3.65
C ALA A 262 -0.88 -19.45 -4.44
N TYR A 263 -0.56 -20.04 -5.59
CA TYR A 263 -1.51 -20.77 -6.43
C TYR A 263 -2.00 -22.06 -5.74
N GLN A 264 -1.13 -22.78 -5.04
CA GLN A 264 -1.53 -23.94 -4.25
C GLN A 264 -2.56 -23.56 -3.18
N VAL A 265 -2.32 -22.47 -2.44
CA VAL A 265 -3.28 -21.99 -1.44
C VAL A 265 -4.61 -21.66 -2.10
N PHE A 266 -4.60 -21.00 -3.26
CA PHE A 266 -5.80 -20.66 -4.03
C PHE A 266 -6.60 -21.92 -4.44
N GLU A 267 -5.93 -22.95 -4.96
CA GLU A 267 -6.54 -24.23 -5.37
C GLU A 267 -7.10 -25.01 -4.18
N ASP A 268 -6.36 -25.05 -3.07
CA ASP A 268 -6.69 -25.82 -1.87
C ASP A 268 -7.73 -25.12 -0.95
N MET A 269 -8.19 -23.90 -1.30
CA MET A 269 -9.19 -23.16 -0.52
C MET A 269 -10.47 -23.99 -0.31
N LYS A 270 -10.83 -24.20 0.96
CA LYS A 270 -12.07 -24.88 1.36
C LYS A 270 -13.26 -23.93 1.50
N CYS A 271 -13.00 -22.64 1.64
CA CYS A 271 -14.02 -21.58 1.66
C CYS A 271 -14.34 -21.10 0.24
N SER A 272 -15.45 -20.37 0.09
CA SER A 272 -15.83 -19.77 -1.20
C SER A 272 -14.79 -18.73 -1.65
N ARG A 273 -14.46 -18.73 -2.93
CA ARG A 273 -13.61 -17.70 -3.55
C ARG A 273 -14.46 -16.49 -3.90
N ASN A 274 -14.15 -15.34 -3.30
CA ASN A 274 -14.82 -14.09 -3.60
C ASN A 274 -14.02 -13.26 -4.63
N LEU A 275 -14.54 -12.10 -4.99
CA LEU A 275 -13.92 -11.18 -5.96
C LEU A 275 -12.48 -10.80 -5.57
N VAL A 276 -12.22 -10.62 -4.27
CA VAL A 276 -10.88 -10.32 -3.75
C VAL A 276 -9.94 -11.51 -3.99
N THR A 277 -10.39 -12.75 -3.77
CA THR A 277 -9.59 -13.96 -4.00
C THR A 277 -9.11 -14.06 -5.44
N TRP A 278 -10.02 -13.91 -6.41
CA TRP A 278 -9.70 -13.94 -7.83
C TRP A 278 -8.74 -12.80 -8.21
N ASN A 279 -9.05 -11.57 -7.78
CA ASN A 279 -8.24 -10.40 -8.09
C ASN A 279 -6.82 -10.51 -7.51
N THR A 280 -6.67 -11.05 -6.30
CA THR A 280 -5.36 -11.30 -5.69
C THR A 280 -4.55 -12.31 -6.51
N MET A 281 -5.15 -13.40 -6.99
CA MET A 281 -4.44 -14.40 -7.78
C MET A 281 -4.08 -13.90 -9.18
N ILE A 282 -4.98 -13.19 -9.86
CA ILE A 282 -4.71 -12.56 -11.17
C ILE A 282 -3.56 -11.55 -11.03
N MET A 283 -3.59 -10.72 -9.98
CA MET A 283 -2.50 -9.78 -9.69
C MET A 283 -1.19 -10.50 -9.33
N ALA A 284 -1.24 -11.64 -8.64
CA ALA A 284 -0.06 -12.45 -8.36
C ALA A 284 0.60 -12.92 -9.65
N PHE A 285 -0.14 -13.42 -10.64
CA PHE A 285 0.43 -13.75 -11.95
C PHE A 285 0.96 -12.50 -12.67
N ALA A 286 0.25 -11.36 -12.58
CA ALA A 286 0.67 -10.09 -13.18
C ALA A 286 2.02 -9.57 -12.66
N ILE A 287 2.24 -9.55 -11.34
CA ILE A 287 3.51 -9.09 -10.74
C ILE A 287 4.67 -10.06 -10.98
N HIS A 288 4.38 -11.31 -11.34
CA HIS A 288 5.37 -12.32 -11.73
C HIS A 288 5.62 -12.37 -13.25
N GLY A 289 4.88 -11.58 -14.03
CA GLY A 289 5.05 -11.46 -15.48
C GLY A 289 4.37 -12.54 -16.32
N ASP A 290 3.54 -13.40 -15.70
CA ASP A 290 2.78 -14.44 -16.42
C ASP A 290 1.40 -13.90 -16.83
N GLY A 291 1.40 -13.05 -17.86
CA GLY A 291 0.18 -12.44 -18.39
C GLY A 291 -0.82 -13.45 -18.95
N VAL A 292 -0.33 -14.57 -19.49
CA VAL A 292 -1.16 -15.60 -20.11
C VAL A 292 -2.03 -16.29 -19.05
N LYS A 293 -1.43 -16.82 -17.98
CA LYS A 293 -2.21 -17.44 -16.89
C LYS A 293 -3.12 -16.44 -16.18
N ALA A 294 -2.69 -15.19 -16.02
CA ALA A 294 -3.51 -14.14 -15.45
C ALA A 294 -4.80 -13.92 -16.28
N LEU A 295 -4.67 -13.84 -17.61
CA LEU A 295 -5.81 -13.70 -18.51
C LEU A 295 -6.67 -14.97 -18.59
N GLU A 296 -6.09 -16.16 -18.47
CA GLU A 296 -6.85 -17.41 -18.37
C GLU A 296 -7.77 -17.40 -17.14
N LEU A 297 -7.25 -17.00 -15.97
CA LEU A 297 -8.05 -16.87 -14.75
C LEU A 297 -9.10 -15.76 -14.85
N PHE A 298 -8.74 -14.60 -15.40
CA PHE A 298 -9.69 -13.51 -15.63
C PHE A 298 -10.81 -13.96 -16.57
N ASN A 299 -10.48 -14.61 -17.68
CA ASN A 299 -11.45 -15.10 -18.64
C ASN A 299 -12.33 -16.20 -18.06
N PHE A 300 -11.80 -17.06 -17.19
CA PHE A 300 -12.60 -18.04 -16.45
C PHE A 300 -13.63 -17.35 -15.55
N MET A 301 -13.20 -16.33 -14.79
CA MET A 301 -14.08 -15.50 -13.96
C MET A 301 -15.11 -14.71 -14.77
N ALA A 302 -14.74 -14.24 -15.97
CA ALA A 302 -15.60 -13.46 -16.85
C ALA A 302 -16.63 -14.28 -17.64
N ARG A 303 -16.65 -15.62 -17.50
CA ARG A 303 -17.62 -16.48 -18.19
C ARG A 303 -19.02 -16.20 -17.67
N ALA A 304 -19.98 -16.05 -18.59
CA ALA A 304 -21.38 -15.84 -18.24
C ALA A 304 -21.89 -16.95 -17.30
N GLY A 305 -22.48 -16.56 -16.18
CA GLY A 305 -22.99 -17.49 -15.15
C GLY A 305 -21.95 -17.92 -14.10
N VAL A 306 -20.73 -17.42 -14.16
CA VAL A 306 -19.73 -17.57 -13.08
C VAL A 306 -19.81 -16.34 -12.18
N GLU A 307 -20.19 -16.56 -10.92
CA GLU A 307 -20.14 -15.53 -9.88
C GLU A 307 -18.85 -15.68 -9.05
N PRO A 308 -18.17 -14.58 -8.67
CA PRO A 308 -18.56 -13.19 -8.91
C PRO A 308 -18.16 -12.66 -10.29
N GLU A 309 -18.99 -11.79 -10.88
CA GLU A 309 -18.64 -11.08 -12.12
C GLU A 309 -17.43 -10.14 -11.91
N PRO A 310 -16.56 -9.95 -12.93
CA PRO A 310 -15.41 -9.05 -12.84
C PRO A 310 -15.79 -7.59 -12.60
N ASP A 311 -15.16 -6.96 -11.63
CA ASP A 311 -15.35 -5.55 -11.31
C ASP A 311 -14.20 -4.68 -11.83
N SER A 312 -14.24 -3.38 -11.52
CA SER A 312 -13.14 -2.47 -11.85
C SER A 312 -11.77 -2.95 -11.34
N VAL A 313 -11.69 -3.62 -10.19
CA VAL A 313 -10.41 -4.12 -9.65
C VAL A 313 -9.93 -5.35 -10.45
N SER A 314 -10.85 -6.21 -10.89
CA SER A 314 -10.54 -7.36 -11.76
C SER A 314 -9.93 -6.93 -13.08
N TYR A 315 -10.54 -5.95 -13.76
CA TYR A 315 -10.01 -5.41 -15.03
C TYR A 315 -8.64 -4.77 -14.83
N LEU A 316 -8.44 -4.01 -13.74
CA LEU A 316 -7.14 -3.44 -13.43
C LEU A 316 -6.06 -4.52 -13.25
N ALA A 317 -6.37 -5.63 -12.57
CA ALA A 317 -5.43 -6.73 -12.38
C ALA A 317 -5.03 -7.40 -13.70
N ALA A 318 -6.00 -7.66 -14.57
CA ALA A 318 -5.75 -8.24 -15.89
C ALA A 318 -5.00 -7.27 -16.84
N LEU A 319 -5.30 -5.97 -16.80
CA LEU A 319 -4.55 -4.94 -17.53
C LEU A 319 -3.10 -4.85 -17.04
N CYS A 320 -2.86 -4.93 -15.72
CA CYS A 320 -1.51 -4.98 -15.17
C CYS A 320 -0.75 -6.21 -15.67
N ALA A 321 -1.44 -7.35 -15.83
CA ALA A 321 -0.84 -8.56 -16.37
C ALA A 321 -0.42 -8.36 -17.84
N CYS A 322 -1.30 -7.77 -18.66
CA CYS A 322 -0.98 -7.42 -20.05
C CYS A 322 0.21 -6.45 -20.11
N ASN A 323 0.20 -5.41 -19.27
CA ASN A 323 1.28 -4.43 -19.16
C ASN A 323 2.63 -5.07 -18.82
N HIS A 324 2.67 -6.00 -17.87
CA HIS A 324 3.94 -6.63 -17.47
C HIS A 324 4.41 -7.73 -18.42
N ALA A 325 3.50 -8.34 -19.18
CA ALA A 325 3.81 -9.37 -20.18
C ALA A 325 4.00 -8.83 -21.61
N GLY A 326 3.70 -7.55 -21.84
CA GLY A 326 3.79 -6.93 -23.17
C GLY A 326 2.69 -7.34 -24.14
N MET A 327 1.54 -7.76 -23.61
CA MET A 327 0.37 -8.17 -24.40
C MET A 327 -0.45 -6.92 -24.80
N VAL A 328 0.09 -6.14 -25.74
CA VAL A 328 -0.43 -4.82 -26.10
C VAL A 328 -1.85 -4.90 -26.65
N ASP A 329 -2.07 -5.82 -27.60
CA ASP A 329 -3.35 -5.89 -28.31
C ASP A 329 -4.46 -6.44 -27.39
N GLU A 330 -4.15 -7.45 -26.57
CA GLU A 330 -5.06 -7.97 -25.54
C GLU A 330 -5.37 -6.93 -24.46
N GLY A 331 -4.37 -6.15 -24.02
CA GLY A 331 -4.56 -5.10 -23.03
C GLY A 331 -5.46 -3.96 -23.52
N VAL A 332 -5.29 -3.53 -24.78
CA VAL A 332 -6.17 -2.51 -25.40
C VAL A 332 -7.58 -3.06 -25.58
N SER A 333 -7.74 -4.28 -26.09
CA SER A 333 -9.06 -4.91 -26.25
C SER A 333 -9.79 -5.07 -24.91
N LEU A 334 -9.07 -5.49 -23.86
CA LEU A 334 -9.61 -5.61 -22.52
C LEU A 334 -10.09 -4.25 -21.98
N PHE A 335 -9.31 -3.20 -22.19
CA PHE A 335 -9.66 -1.84 -21.78
C PHE A 335 -10.92 -1.32 -22.49
N GLU A 336 -11.07 -1.60 -23.78
CA GLU A 336 -12.26 -1.22 -24.56
C GLU A 336 -13.52 -1.97 -24.08
N SER A 337 -13.40 -3.28 -23.82
CA SER A 337 -14.51 -4.14 -23.37
C SER A 337 -15.14 -3.73 -22.02
N MET A 338 -14.45 -2.92 -21.21
CA MET A 338 -14.96 -2.47 -19.91
C MET A 338 -16.31 -1.73 -20.03
N GLU A 339 -16.44 -0.88 -21.04
CA GLU A 339 -17.68 -0.11 -21.27
C GLU A 339 -18.82 -0.99 -21.74
N GLU A 340 -18.53 -1.97 -22.60
CA GLU A 340 -19.50 -2.97 -23.09
C GLU A 340 -20.08 -3.81 -21.94
N ARG A 341 -19.28 -4.01 -20.88
CA ARG A 341 -19.64 -4.76 -19.67
C ARG A 341 -20.17 -3.87 -18.55
N GLY A 342 -20.35 -2.56 -18.79
CA GLY A 342 -20.87 -1.62 -17.80
C GLY A 342 -19.91 -1.29 -16.65
N VAL A 343 -18.61 -1.59 -16.79
CA VAL A 343 -17.58 -1.31 -15.79
C VAL A 343 -16.92 0.05 -16.09
N SER A 344 -17.04 1.00 -15.16
CA SER A 344 -16.48 2.34 -15.34
C SER A 344 -14.95 2.35 -15.27
N LYS A 345 -14.31 2.95 -16.27
CA LYS A 345 -12.87 3.23 -16.27
C LYS A 345 -12.55 4.31 -15.22
N ASN A 346 -11.42 4.15 -14.57
CA ASN A 346 -10.85 5.09 -13.59
C ASN A 346 -9.39 5.40 -13.94
N VAL A 347 -8.80 6.41 -13.30
CA VAL A 347 -7.43 6.91 -13.59
C VAL A 347 -6.38 5.80 -13.62
N LYS A 348 -6.49 4.76 -12.76
CA LYS A 348 -5.53 3.66 -12.73
C LYS A 348 -5.56 2.80 -13.99
N HIS A 349 -6.73 2.55 -14.58
CA HIS A 349 -6.82 1.79 -15.82
C HIS A 349 -6.17 2.54 -16.98
N TYR A 350 -6.46 3.85 -17.10
CA TYR A 350 -5.80 4.71 -18.09
C TYR A 350 -4.28 4.70 -17.89
N GLY A 351 -3.82 4.86 -16.65
CA GLY A 351 -2.39 4.80 -16.32
C GLY A 351 -1.73 3.49 -16.72
N THR A 352 -2.38 2.34 -16.50
CA THR A 352 -1.85 1.03 -16.91
C THR A 352 -1.78 0.88 -18.43
N VAL A 353 -2.78 1.37 -19.18
CA VAL A 353 -2.76 1.32 -20.66
C VAL A 353 -1.72 2.28 -21.25
N VAL A 354 -1.57 3.47 -20.67
CA VAL A 354 -0.51 4.43 -21.04
C VAL A 354 0.87 3.83 -20.80
N ASP A 355 1.07 3.11 -19.68
CA ASP A 355 2.32 2.38 -19.41
C ASP A 355 2.54 1.26 -20.42
N LEU A 356 1.51 0.46 -20.73
CA LEU A 356 1.58 -0.62 -21.71
C LEU A 356 1.97 -0.11 -23.11
N LEU A 357 1.29 0.93 -23.60
CA LEU A 357 1.59 1.56 -24.89
C LEU A 357 2.96 2.25 -24.88
N GLY A 358 3.30 2.91 -23.77
CA GLY A 358 4.57 3.56 -23.55
C GLY A 358 5.74 2.58 -23.64
N ARG A 359 5.67 1.44 -22.95
CA ARG A 359 6.66 0.35 -23.00
C ARG A 359 6.74 -0.37 -24.35
N ALA A 360 5.69 -0.26 -25.16
CA ALA A 360 5.67 -0.77 -26.53
C ALA A 360 6.17 0.27 -27.57
N GLY A 361 6.53 1.48 -27.14
CA GLY A 361 6.98 2.56 -28.02
C GLY A 361 5.87 3.25 -28.80
N ARG A 362 4.59 2.93 -28.52
CA ARG A 362 3.41 3.56 -29.15
C ARG A 362 3.09 4.89 -28.44
N LEU A 363 4.04 5.82 -28.44
CA LEU A 363 3.97 7.06 -27.65
C LEU A 363 2.79 7.99 -28.03
N GLU A 364 2.47 8.10 -29.32
CA GLU A 364 1.33 8.92 -29.75
C GLU A 364 -0.01 8.33 -29.30
N ALA A 365 -0.20 7.01 -29.44
CA ALA A 365 -1.38 6.33 -28.91
C ALA A 365 -1.49 6.50 -27.38
N ALA A 366 -0.36 6.42 -26.66
CA ALA A 366 -0.33 6.68 -25.22
C ALA A 366 -0.76 8.13 -24.88
N TYR A 367 -0.33 9.10 -25.67
CA TYR A 367 -0.75 10.50 -25.53
C TYR A 367 -2.24 10.69 -25.82
N GLU A 368 -2.76 10.09 -26.88
CA GLU A 368 -4.19 10.11 -27.24
C GLU A 368 -5.07 9.53 -26.12
N ILE A 369 -4.64 8.44 -25.49
CA ILE A 369 -5.35 7.86 -24.33
C ILE A 369 -5.44 8.86 -23.18
N ILE A 370 -4.38 9.61 -22.88
CA ILE A 370 -4.40 10.65 -21.83
C ILE A 370 -5.37 11.79 -22.19
N GLU A 371 -5.31 12.27 -23.44
CA GLU A 371 -6.18 13.36 -23.91
C GLU A 371 -7.66 12.94 -23.98
N SER A 372 -7.94 11.65 -24.18
CA SER A 372 -9.31 11.10 -24.22
C SER A 372 -9.99 10.94 -22.85
N MET A 373 -9.27 11.18 -21.76
CA MET A 373 -9.78 10.91 -20.41
C MET A 373 -11.00 11.78 -20.05
N PRO A 374 -12.09 11.20 -19.53
CA PRO A 374 -13.26 11.96 -19.06
C PRO A 374 -13.03 12.62 -17.68
N MET A 375 -11.87 12.38 -17.06
CA MET A 375 -11.47 12.94 -15.77
C MET A 375 -10.08 13.56 -15.88
N PHE A 376 -9.73 14.41 -14.91
CA PHE A 376 -8.39 15.02 -14.86
C PHE A 376 -7.29 13.93 -14.77
N PRO A 377 -6.33 13.90 -15.71
CA PRO A 377 -5.17 13.04 -15.60
C PRO A 377 -4.34 13.40 -14.36
N ASP A 378 -3.87 12.40 -13.62
CA ASP A 378 -2.92 12.63 -12.53
C ASP A 378 -1.48 12.79 -13.04
N ALA A 379 -0.58 13.20 -12.15
CA ALA A 379 0.83 13.38 -12.52
C ALA A 379 1.51 12.05 -12.94
N VAL A 380 1.01 10.91 -12.48
CA VAL A 380 1.62 9.60 -12.74
C VAL A 380 1.51 9.25 -14.23
N LEU A 381 0.39 9.55 -14.89
CA LEU A 381 0.24 9.29 -16.33
C LEU A 381 1.28 10.05 -17.17
N TRP A 382 1.49 11.32 -16.88
CA TRP A 382 2.50 12.13 -17.56
C TRP A 382 3.93 11.71 -17.21
N GLN A 383 4.19 11.28 -15.97
CA GLN A 383 5.48 10.70 -15.57
C GLN A 383 5.77 9.40 -16.33
N THR A 384 4.77 8.55 -16.51
CA THR A 384 4.86 7.31 -17.30
C THR A 384 5.20 7.62 -18.76
N LEU A 385 4.48 8.57 -19.38
CA LEU A 385 4.75 8.99 -20.76
C LEU A 385 6.15 9.62 -20.92
N LEU A 386 6.59 10.43 -19.94
CA LEU A 386 7.94 11.00 -19.92
C LEU A 386 9.02 9.91 -19.79
N GLY A 387 8.79 8.91 -18.93
CA GLY A 387 9.66 7.75 -18.78
C GLY A 387 9.78 6.95 -20.08
N ALA A 388 8.65 6.66 -20.74
CA ALA A 388 8.63 5.99 -22.05
C ALA A 388 9.34 6.82 -23.12
N SER A 389 9.11 8.13 -23.16
CA SER A 389 9.78 9.05 -24.08
C SER A 389 11.30 9.04 -23.90
N LYS A 390 11.79 8.87 -22.67
CA LYS A 390 13.22 8.67 -22.38
C LYS A 390 13.78 7.36 -22.91
N ILE A 391 12.99 6.28 -22.88
CA ILE A 391 13.42 4.97 -23.38
C ILE A 391 13.59 5.02 -24.90
N TYR A 392 12.64 5.64 -25.61
CA TYR A 392 12.64 5.73 -27.08
C TYR A 392 13.31 6.98 -27.64
N GLY A 393 13.88 7.83 -26.78
CA GLY A 393 14.55 9.07 -27.20
C GLY A 393 13.63 10.10 -27.87
N ASN A 394 12.31 10.06 -27.64
CA ASN A 394 11.38 11.03 -28.23
C ASN A 394 11.40 12.34 -27.43
N VAL A 395 12.16 13.32 -27.92
CA VAL A 395 12.34 14.61 -27.22
C VAL A 395 11.06 15.44 -27.22
N GLU A 396 10.29 15.43 -28.31
CA GLU A 396 9.06 16.21 -28.41
C GLU A 396 8.02 15.75 -27.37
N MET A 397 7.81 14.45 -27.26
CA MET A 397 6.88 13.86 -26.30
C MET A 397 7.34 14.08 -24.85
N ALA A 398 8.66 13.97 -24.59
CA ALA A 398 9.24 14.28 -23.28
C ALA A 398 9.00 15.74 -22.88
N GLU A 399 9.16 16.69 -23.81
CA GLU A 399 8.89 18.10 -23.58
C GLU A 399 7.39 18.36 -23.34
N LYS A 400 6.48 17.72 -24.10
CA LYS A 400 5.02 17.80 -23.89
C LYS A 400 4.63 17.32 -22.50
N ALA A 401 5.05 16.11 -22.13
CA ALA A 401 4.74 15.52 -20.83
C ALA A 401 5.32 16.35 -19.66
N SER A 402 6.55 16.85 -19.80
CA SER A 402 7.17 17.69 -18.77
C SER A 402 6.46 19.03 -18.59
N ARG A 403 6.00 19.68 -19.67
CA ARG A 403 5.20 20.91 -19.57
C ARG A 403 3.92 20.67 -18.77
N LYS A 404 3.19 19.59 -19.06
CA LYS A 404 1.98 19.21 -18.30
C LYS A 404 2.27 18.98 -16.82
N LEU A 405 3.36 18.28 -16.49
CA LEU A 405 3.79 18.08 -15.09
C LEU A 405 4.08 19.39 -14.37
N VAL A 406 4.72 20.35 -15.06
CA VAL A 406 4.99 21.68 -14.49
C VAL A 406 3.70 22.49 -14.30
N GLU A 407 2.78 22.46 -15.27
CA GLU A 407 1.44 23.09 -15.16
C GLU A 407 0.64 22.55 -13.99
N MET A 408 0.77 21.25 -13.69
CA MET A 408 0.16 20.59 -12.53
C MET A 408 0.87 20.87 -11.20
N GLY A 409 1.95 21.65 -11.21
CA GLY A 409 2.72 21.99 -10.00
C GLY A 409 3.63 20.87 -9.50
N SER A 410 4.00 19.89 -10.34
CA SER A 410 4.94 18.84 -9.92
C SER A 410 6.30 19.43 -9.56
N SER A 411 6.78 19.05 -8.37
CA SER A 411 8.14 19.28 -7.86
C SER A 411 8.92 17.97 -7.71
N HIS A 412 8.42 16.88 -8.30
CA HIS A 412 9.03 15.56 -8.14
C HIS A 412 10.38 15.49 -8.87
N CYS A 413 11.44 15.09 -8.15
CA CYS A 413 12.81 15.09 -8.68
C CYS A 413 13.00 14.17 -9.88
N GLY A 414 12.24 13.07 -9.94
CA GLY A 414 12.31 12.11 -11.04
C GLY A 414 12.00 12.74 -12.39
N ASP A 415 11.07 13.70 -12.43
CA ASP A 415 10.53 14.28 -13.66
C ASP A 415 11.62 15.12 -14.35
N PHE A 416 12.29 15.98 -13.57
CA PHE A 416 13.42 16.77 -14.04
C PHE A 416 14.61 15.89 -14.42
N VAL A 417 14.89 14.84 -13.64
CA VAL A 417 15.99 13.91 -13.95
C VAL A 417 15.71 13.18 -15.27
N LEU A 418 14.48 12.72 -15.52
CA LEU A 418 14.10 12.06 -16.77
C LEU A 418 14.22 13.00 -17.97
N LEU A 419 13.72 14.24 -17.87
CA LEU A 419 13.87 15.22 -18.95
C LEU A 419 15.33 15.60 -19.21
N SER A 420 16.11 15.83 -18.14
CA SER A 420 17.54 16.09 -18.24
C SER A 420 18.27 14.93 -18.92
N ASN A 421 17.87 13.69 -18.63
CA ASN A 421 18.43 12.49 -19.23
C ASN A 421 18.11 12.38 -20.73
N VAL A 422 16.89 12.75 -21.14
CA VAL A 422 16.50 12.84 -22.56
C VAL A 422 17.39 13.84 -23.32
N TYR A 423 17.60 15.04 -22.75
CA TYR A 423 18.47 16.04 -23.37
C TYR A 423 19.94 15.61 -23.43
N ALA A 424 20.44 14.98 -22.36
CA ALA A 424 21.81 14.46 -22.31
C ALA A 424 22.05 13.40 -23.40
N ALA A 425 21.10 12.48 -23.60
CA ALA A 425 21.18 11.46 -24.66
C ALA A 425 21.28 12.07 -26.07
N HIS A 426 20.71 13.27 -26.28
CA HIS A 426 20.76 14.01 -27.53
C HIS A 426 21.86 15.09 -27.57
N LYS A 427 22.80 15.09 -26.62
CA LYS A 427 23.89 16.07 -26.49
C LYS A 427 23.41 17.53 -26.39
N ARG A 428 22.17 17.76 -25.93
CA ARG A 428 21.58 19.09 -25.70
C ARG A 428 21.99 19.65 -24.33
N TRP A 429 23.29 19.87 -24.12
CA TRP A 429 23.86 20.21 -22.80
C TRP A 429 23.37 21.54 -22.20
N ASN A 430 23.06 22.53 -23.05
CA ASN A 430 22.45 23.78 -22.59
C ASN A 430 21.10 23.53 -21.91
N ASP A 431 20.31 22.59 -22.43
CA ASP A 431 19.00 22.26 -21.89
C ASP A 431 19.10 21.44 -20.60
N VAL A 432 20.12 20.56 -20.50
CA VAL A 432 20.50 19.91 -19.24
C VAL A 432 20.81 20.96 -18.16
N GLY A 433 21.57 22.01 -18.51
CA GLY A 433 21.85 23.14 -17.63
C GLY A 433 20.57 23.82 -17.13
N ARG A 434 19.66 24.17 -18.06
CA ARG A 434 18.37 24.80 -17.73
C ARG A 434 17.52 23.95 -16.78
N VAL A 435 17.45 22.64 -17.01
CA VAL A 435 16.67 21.71 -16.15
C VAL A 435 17.29 21.62 -14.74
N ARG A 436 18.61 21.53 -14.63
CA ARG A 436 19.31 21.49 -13.33
C ARG A 436 19.15 22.79 -12.54
N GLU A 437 19.17 23.93 -13.22
CA GLU A 437 18.91 25.23 -12.60
C GLU A 437 17.46 25.30 -12.08
N ALA A 438 16.48 24.83 -12.87
CA ALA A 438 15.10 24.73 -12.44
C ALA A 438 14.92 23.82 -11.21
N MET A 439 15.64 22.70 -11.13
CA MET A 439 15.64 21.85 -9.93
C MET A 439 16.17 22.59 -8.69
N LYS A 440 17.27 23.33 -8.84
CA LYS A 440 17.88 24.11 -7.75
C LYS A 440 16.94 25.20 -7.25
N ASN A 441 16.28 25.90 -8.17
CA ASN A 441 15.35 26.98 -7.85
C ASN A 441 14.07 26.50 -7.15
N ARG A 442 13.75 25.20 -7.23
CA ARG A 442 12.57 24.58 -6.59
C ARG A 442 12.92 23.72 -5.35
N ASP A 443 14.17 23.76 -4.88
CA ASP A 443 14.69 22.93 -3.77
C ASP A 443 14.41 21.42 -3.93
N VAL A 444 14.50 20.92 -5.16
CA VAL A 444 14.19 19.53 -5.49
C VAL A 444 15.42 18.64 -5.29
N LYS A 445 15.37 17.73 -4.31
CA LYS A 445 16.48 16.80 -3.98
C LYS A 445 16.26 15.41 -4.57
N LYS A 446 17.33 14.80 -5.09
CA LYS A 446 17.31 13.43 -5.62
C LYS A 446 17.20 12.40 -4.49
N LEU A 447 16.21 11.52 -4.57
CA LEU A 447 16.12 10.37 -3.67
C LEU A 447 17.20 9.32 -4.03
N PRO A 448 17.96 8.80 -3.04
CA PRO A 448 18.93 7.74 -3.29
C PRO A 448 18.22 6.41 -3.56
N GLY A 449 18.69 5.68 -4.58
CA GLY A 449 18.31 4.29 -4.80
C GLY A 449 19.09 3.39 -3.85
N PHE A 450 18.42 2.41 -3.26
CA PHE A 450 19.02 1.41 -2.39
C PHE A 450 18.41 0.04 -2.64
N SER A 451 19.20 -0.99 -2.39
CA SER A 451 18.76 -2.39 -2.40
C SER A 451 18.94 -2.98 -1.02
N TYR A 452 18.17 -4.00 -0.68
CA TYR A 452 18.37 -4.71 0.57
C TYR A 452 18.11 -6.20 0.44
N ILE A 453 18.75 -6.96 1.31
CA ILE A 453 18.54 -8.41 1.50
C ILE A 453 18.09 -8.64 2.93
N GLU A 454 17.13 -9.53 3.11
CA GLU A 454 16.74 -10.05 4.42
C GLU A 454 17.41 -11.41 4.63
N LEU A 455 18.21 -11.55 5.70
CA LEU A 455 18.81 -12.82 6.12
C LEU A 455 18.52 -13.03 7.61
N ASN A 456 17.84 -14.14 7.94
CA ASN A 456 17.57 -14.58 9.32
C ASN A 456 16.95 -13.50 10.21
N GLY A 457 16.00 -12.74 9.67
CA GLY A 457 15.30 -11.64 10.34
C GLY A 457 16.02 -10.29 10.28
N THR A 458 17.25 -10.24 9.75
CA THR A 458 18.05 -9.01 9.69
C THR A 458 18.05 -8.43 8.27
N ILE A 459 17.78 -7.13 8.14
CA ILE A 459 17.79 -6.42 6.86
C ILE A 459 19.15 -5.73 6.64
N PHE A 460 19.83 -6.12 5.58
CA PHE A 460 21.09 -5.50 5.13
C PHE A 460 20.80 -4.57 3.95
N LYS A 461 20.97 -3.26 4.16
CA LYS A 461 20.73 -2.23 3.14
C LYS A 461 22.04 -1.80 2.49
N PHE A 462 21.99 -1.60 1.18
CA PHE A 462 23.13 -1.20 0.35
C PHE A 462 22.77 0.02 -0.49
N TYR A 463 23.68 0.99 -0.52
CA TYR A 463 23.62 2.14 -1.42
C TYR A 463 24.67 2.03 -2.53
N ASN A 464 24.60 2.90 -3.54
CA ASN A 464 25.63 2.94 -4.57
C ASN A 464 26.99 3.33 -3.94
N GLY A 465 28.01 2.51 -4.14
CA GLY A 465 29.35 2.73 -3.61
C GLY A 465 29.44 2.60 -2.07
N ASP A 466 28.52 1.86 -1.46
CA ASP A 466 28.42 1.76 -0.01
C ASP A 466 29.59 1.00 0.63
N GLN A 467 30.21 1.64 1.62
CA GLN A 467 31.28 1.08 2.45
C GLN A 467 30.92 1.07 3.94
N SER A 468 29.67 1.35 4.29
CA SER A 468 29.19 1.35 5.68
C SER A 468 29.00 -0.05 6.25
N HIS A 469 28.82 -1.05 5.39
CA HIS A 469 28.66 -2.45 5.79
C HIS A 469 29.96 -2.99 6.42
N PRO A 470 29.94 -3.73 7.55
CA PRO A 470 31.15 -4.28 8.17
C PRO A 470 32.03 -5.08 7.20
N ASP A 471 31.39 -5.89 6.35
CA ASP A 471 32.06 -6.79 5.39
C ASP A 471 32.27 -6.17 4.00
N TRP A 472 32.24 -4.83 3.89
CA TRP A 472 32.30 -4.16 2.58
C TRP A 472 33.51 -4.58 1.73
N LYS A 473 34.66 -4.87 2.35
CA LYS A 473 35.87 -5.31 1.64
C LYS A 473 35.67 -6.66 0.95
N GLU A 474 35.00 -7.60 1.61
CA GLU A 474 34.72 -8.93 1.08
C GLU A 474 33.70 -8.84 -0.05
N ILE A 475 32.66 -8.02 0.13
CA ILE A 475 31.65 -7.75 -0.91
C ILE A 475 32.31 -7.16 -2.17
N TYR A 476 33.21 -6.19 -2.01
CA TYR A 476 33.92 -5.58 -3.13
C TYR A 476 34.85 -6.59 -3.82
N THR A 477 35.54 -7.42 -3.06
CA THR A 477 36.38 -8.50 -3.60
C THR A 477 35.54 -9.47 -4.43
N LYS A 478 34.36 -9.85 -3.93
CA LYS A 478 33.42 -10.71 -4.65
C LYS A 478 32.87 -10.05 -5.92
N LEU A 479 32.61 -8.74 -5.89
CA LEU A 479 32.21 -8.00 -7.10
C LEU A 479 33.28 -8.00 -8.18
N GLU A 480 34.56 -7.85 -7.81
CA GLU A 480 35.65 -7.93 -8.79
C GLU A 480 35.80 -9.34 -9.37
N GLU A 481 35.62 -10.40 -8.56
CA GLU A 481 35.55 -11.79 -9.05
C GLU A 481 34.39 -11.96 -10.05
N ILE A 482 33.18 -11.52 -9.69
CA ILE A 482 32.00 -11.58 -10.56
C ILE A 482 32.29 -10.85 -11.88
N ARG A 483 32.84 -9.63 -11.80
CA ARG A 483 33.18 -8.79 -12.95
C ARG A 483 34.18 -9.47 -13.88
N TYR A 484 35.19 -10.13 -13.33
CA TYR A 484 36.15 -10.91 -14.11
C TYR A 484 35.44 -12.04 -14.87
N ARG A 485 34.64 -12.85 -14.17
CA ARG A 485 33.96 -14.03 -14.76
C ARG A 485 32.93 -13.64 -15.82
N ILE A 486 32.14 -12.58 -15.61
CA ILE A 486 31.16 -12.12 -16.61
C ILE A 486 31.85 -11.58 -17.88
N ARG A 487 33.01 -10.91 -17.75
CA ARG A 487 33.78 -10.41 -18.90
C ARG A 487 34.37 -11.54 -19.74
N GLU A 488 34.84 -12.63 -19.12
CA GLU A 488 35.26 -13.83 -19.85
C GLU A 488 34.11 -14.46 -20.66
N PHE A 489 32.86 -14.27 -20.20
CA PHE A 489 31.66 -14.71 -20.89
C PHE A 489 31.16 -13.72 -21.97
N GLY A 490 31.93 -12.66 -22.26
CA GLY A 490 31.63 -11.68 -23.31
C GLY A 490 30.74 -10.51 -22.88
N TYR A 491 30.57 -10.27 -21.58
CA TYR A 491 29.84 -9.11 -21.09
C TYR A 491 30.55 -7.79 -21.40
N VAL A 492 29.79 -6.85 -21.97
CA VAL A 492 30.20 -5.46 -22.20
C VAL A 492 29.29 -4.55 -21.38
N PRO A 493 29.84 -3.67 -20.51
CA PRO A 493 29.02 -2.75 -19.72
C PRO A 493 28.18 -1.81 -20.59
N GLU A 494 26.90 -1.67 -20.27
CA GLU A 494 26.00 -0.76 -20.99
C GLU A 494 26.15 0.69 -20.47
N THR A 495 27.25 1.36 -20.85
CA THR A 495 27.61 2.71 -20.37
C THR A 495 26.58 3.80 -20.71
N ASN A 496 25.67 3.54 -21.65
CA ASN A 496 24.54 4.40 -22.00
C ASN A 496 23.58 4.67 -20.83
N TYR A 497 23.58 3.84 -19.78
CA TYR A 497 22.80 4.12 -18.57
C TYR A 497 23.44 5.15 -17.65
N VAL A 498 24.72 5.48 -17.85
CA VAL A 498 25.40 6.56 -17.12
C VAL A 498 25.41 7.82 -17.98
N LEU A 499 24.40 8.67 -17.73
CA LEU A 499 24.14 9.88 -18.50
C LEU A 499 24.92 11.12 -17.98
N HIS A 500 25.81 10.90 -17.00
CA HIS A 500 26.77 11.92 -16.60
C HIS A 500 27.83 12.13 -17.69
N ASP A 501 28.25 13.38 -17.88
CA ASP A 501 29.34 13.75 -18.78
C ASP A 501 30.68 13.47 -18.08
N ILE A 502 31.02 12.18 -18.01
CA ILE A 502 32.21 11.62 -17.37
C ILE A 502 32.88 10.63 -18.34
N GLY A 503 34.16 10.33 -18.11
CA GLY A 503 34.93 9.44 -18.99
C GLY A 503 34.32 8.04 -19.09
N HIS A 504 34.56 7.33 -20.20
CA HIS A 504 33.97 5.98 -20.42
C HIS A 504 34.32 5.00 -19.29
N GLU A 505 35.57 5.04 -18.80
CA GLU A 505 36.01 4.24 -17.65
C GLU A 505 35.29 4.61 -16.34
N GLU A 506 34.99 5.89 -16.12
CA GLU A 506 34.26 6.36 -14.95
C GLU A 506 32.77 5.95 -15.02
N LYS A 507 32.19 5.87 -16.22
CA LYS A 507 30.85 5.31 -16.44
C LYS A 507 30.81 3.83 -16.11
N GLU A 508 31.80 3.06 -16.57
CA GLU A 508 31.90 1.64 -16.23
C GLU A 508 32.07 1.41 -14.72
N ASN A 509 32.92 2.19 -14.07
CA ASN A 509 33.13 2.10 -12.62
C ASN A 509 31.87 2.48 -11.83
N ALA A 510 31.12 3.49 -12.27
CA ALA A 510 29.85 3.86 -11.64
C ALA A 510 28.80 2.74 -11.71
N LEU A 511 28.78 1.96 -12.81
CA LEU A 511 27.88 0.80 -12.96
C LEU A 511 28.27 -0.38 -12.09
N CYS A 512 29.55 -0.52 -11.72
CA CYS A 512 30.06 -1.66 -10.97
C CYS A 512 29.50 -1.71 -9.54
N TYR A 513 29.35 -0.55 -8.90
CA TYR A 513 28.98 -0.45 -7.48
C TYR A 513 27.50 -0.11 -7.26
N HIS A 514 26.63 -0.47 -8.21
CA HIS A 514 25.19 -0.35 -8.02
C HIS A 514 24.71 -1.23 -6.84
N SER A 515 23.72 -0.72 -6.09
CA SER A 515 23.24 -1.36 -4.87
C SER A 515 22.71 -2.77 -5.11
N GLU A 516 22.13 -3.05 -6.28
CA GLU A 516 21.67 -4.37 -6.70
C GLU A 516 22.82 -5.37 -6.78
N LYS A 517 23.96 -4.97 -7.36
CA LYS A 517 25.13 -5.83 -7.50
C LYS A 517 25.79 -6.07 -6.14
N LEU A 518 25.90 -5.03 -5.31
CA LEU A 518 26.39 -5.14 -3.93
C LEU A 518 25.53 -6.12 -3.11
N ALA A 519 24.21 -5.99 -3.20
CA ALA A 519 23.28 -6.91 -2.57
C ALA A 519 23.50 -8.35 -3.06
N VAL A 520 23.48 -8.60 -4.37
CA VAL A 520 23.68 -9.96 -4.91
C VAL A 520 25.04 -10.54 -4.51
N ALA A 521 26.11 -9.75 -4.53
CA ALA A 521 27.43 -10.18 -4.10
C ALA A 521 27.45 -10.58 -2.61
N PHE A 522 26.84 -9.77 -1.74
CA PHE A 522 26.64 -10.12 -0.34
C PHE A 522 25.81 -11.41 -0.20
N GLY A 523 24.72 -11.54 -0.95
CA GLY A 523 23.90 -12.76 -0.98
C GLY A 523 24.70 -14.01 -1.34
N LEU A 524 25.62 -13.92 -2.32
CA LEU A 524 26.51 -15.03 -2.70
C LEU A 524 27.53 -15.40 -1.62
N ILE A 525 27.96 -14.45 -0.79
CA ILE A 525 28.92 -14.70 0.30
C ILE A 525 28.19 -15.32 1.50
N SER A 526 27.01 -14.78 1.84
CA SER A 526 26.34 -15.04 3.10
C SER A 526 25.33 -16.18 3.07
N THR A 527 25.17 -16.89 1.93
CA THR A 527 24.20 -17.98 1.79
C THR A 527 24.81 -19.21 1.12
N ASP A 528 24.37 -20.38 1.56
CA ASP A 528 24.85 -21.69 1.08
C ASP A 528 24.67 -21.85 -0.44
N ASP A 529 25.57 -22.61 -1.07
CA ASP A 529 25.50 -22.94 -2.49
C ASP A 529 24.14 -23.55 -2.88
N GLY A 530 23.60 -23.10 -4.02
CA GLY A 530 22.29 -23.52 -4.51
C GLY A 530 21.07 -22.89 -3.81
N SER A 531 21.25 -22.12 -2.72
CA SER A 531 20.12 -21.44 -2.06
C SER A 531 19.60 -20.24 -2.87
N LEU A 532 18.34 -19.87 -2.66
CA LEU A 532 17.71 -18.72 -3.30
C LEU A 532 18.24 -17.39 -2.72
N ILE A 533 18.65 -16.45 -3.58
CA ILE A 533 18.98 -15.08 -3.17
C ILE A 533 17.79 -14.17 -3.46
N SER A 534 17.29 -13.45 -2.45
CA SER A 534 16.18 -12.50 -2.59
C SER A 534 16.66 -11.06 -2.33
N VAL A 535 16.51 -10.19 -3.33
CA VAL A 535 16.90 -8.78 -3.28
C VAL A 535 15.68 -7.90 -3.50
N ASN A 536 15.50 -6.91 -2.64
CA ASN A 536 14.45 -5.89 -2.82
C ASN A 536 15.08 -4.55 -3.23
N LYS A 537 14.51 -3.88 -4.21
CA LYS A 537 14.93 -2.57 -4.72
C LYS A 537 13.80 -1.56 -4.58
N ASN A 538 14.11 -0.38 -4.03
CA ASN A 538 13.13 0.70 -3.85
C ASN A 538 12.75 1.42 -5.16
N LEU A 539 13.56 1.28 -6.20
CA LEU A 539 13.38 1.81 -7.55
C LEU A 539 13.26 0.67 -8.56
N ARG A 540 13.04 1.01 -9.84
CA ARG A 540 13.15 0.05 -10.94
C ARG A 540 14.62 -0.38 -11.09
N ILE A 541 14.84 -1.66 -11.36
CA ILE A 541 16.20 -2.20 -11.61
C ILE A 541 16.83 -1.50 -12.83
N CYS A 542 18.15 -1.37 -12.88
CA CYS A 542 18.85 -0.78 -14.04
C CYS A 542 19.10 -1.82 -15.15
N GLY A 543 19.19 -1.40 -16.42
CA GLY A 543 19.32 -2.32 -17.56
C GLY A 543 20.55 -3.21 -17.45
N ASP A 544 21.68 -2.56 -17.17
CA ASP A 544 22.95 -3.21 -16.90
C ASP A 544 22.90 -4.18 -15.71
N CYS A 545 22.23 -3.80 -14.62
CA CYS A 545 22.05 -4.62 -13.43
C CYS A 545 21.28 -5.91 -13.78
N HIS A 546 20.22 -5.78 -14.57
CA HIS A 546 19.42 -6.91 -15.04
C HIS A 546 20.25 -7.89 -15.88
N VAL A 547 21.08 -7.39 -16.80
CA VAL A 547 21.99 -8.22 -17.62
C VAL A 547 23.04 -8.92 -16.75
N VAL A 548 23.67 -8.19 -15.83
CA VAL A 548 24.69 -8.76 -14.93
C VAL A 548 24.08 -9.84 -14.04
N ILE A 549 22.90 -9.63 -13.47
CA ILE A 549 22.26 -10.63 -12.59
C ILE A 549 21.84 -11.87 -13.38
N LYS A 550 21.40 -11.75 -14.64
CA LYS A 550 21.24 -12.90 -15.55
C LYS A 550 22.53 -13.71 -15.62
N LEU A 551 23.65 -13.07 -15.94
CA LEU A 551 24.94 -13.76 -16.07
C LEU A 551 25.40 -14.38 -14.75
N ILE A 552 25.20 -13.70 -13.61
CA ILE A 552 25.50 -14.25 -12.28
C ILE A 552 24.69 -15.52 -12.05
N SER A 553 23.38 -15.52 -12.33
CA SER A 553 22.52 -16.71 -12.13
C SER A 553 23.05 -17.94 -12.87
N LYS A 554 23.63 -17.74 -14.07
CA LYS A 554 24.22 -18.80 -14.88
C LYS A 554 25.61 -19.23 -14.40
N LEU A 555 26.48 -18.29 -14.08
CA LEU A 555 27.90 -18.56 -13.76
C LEU A 555 28.11 -19.14 -12.36
N TYR A 556 27.18 -18.84 -11.46
CA TYR A 556 27.22 -19.32 -10.07
C TYR A 556 26.19 -20.42 -9.79
N ASP A 557 25.38 -20.80 -10.79
CA ASP A 557 24.29 -21.78 -10.63
C ASP A 557 23.37 -21.43 -9.45
N ARG A 558 22.87 -20.19 -9.46
CA ARG A 558 22.04 -19.63 -8.38
C ARG A 558 20.75 -19.08 -8.95
N GLU A 559 19.65 -19.43 -8.30
CA GLU A 559 18.39 -18.73 -8.49
C GLU A 559 18.40 -17.41 -7.72
N ILE A 560 18.09 -16.31 -8.40
CA ILE A 560 18.08 -14.96 -7.81
C ILE A 560 16.72 -14.33 -8.10
N ILE A 561 16.04 -13.85 -7.07
CA ILE A 561 14.81 -13.06 -7.20
C ILE A 561 15.15 -11.61 -6.86
N VAL A 562 14.85 -10.71 -7.79
CA VAL A 562 14.89 -9.27 -7.52
C VAL A 562 13.47 -8.73 -7.60
N ARG A 563 12.96 -8.22 -6.47
CA ARG A 563 11.73 -7.43 -6.42
C ARG A 563 12.08 -5.97 -6.65
N ASP A 564 11.57 -5.39 -7.73
CA ASP A 564 11.61 -3.95 -7.91
C ASP A 564 10.28 -3.30 -7.48
N ARG A 565 10.14 -1.99 -7.71
CA ARG A 565 8.93 -1.25 -7.34
C ARG A 565 7.64 -1.79 -7.99
N THR A 566 7.76 -2.45 -9.14
CA THR A 566 6.63 -2.81 -10.01
C THR A 566 6.38 -4.31 -10.09
N ARG A 567 7.42 -5.14 -10.00
CA ARG A 567 7.31 -6.59 -10.25
C ARG A 567 8.51 -7.40 -9.73
N PHE A 568 8.41 -8.71 -9.92
CA PHE A 568 9.50 -9.66 -9.68
C PHE A 568 10.28 -9.96 -10.96
N HIS A 569 11.59 -10.09 -10.81
CA HIS A 569 12.51 -10.62 -11.80
C HIS A 569 13.14 -11.87 -11.21
N ARG A 570 12.77 -13.05 -11.73
CA ARG A 570 13.36 -14.32 -11.31
C ARG A 570 14.40 -14.73 -12.33
N PHE A 571 15.65 -14.70 -11.91
CA PHE A 571 16.82 -15.02 -12.71
C PHE A 571 17.25 -16.46 -12.46
N ARG A 572 17.33 -17.24 -13.53
CA ARG A 572 17.73 -18.64 -13.52
C ARG A 572 18.38 -19.03 -14.84
N ASP A 573 19.52 -19.71 -14.78
CA ASP A 573 20.23 -20.23 -15.95
C ASP A 573 20.56 -19.18 -17.04
N GLY A 574 20.69 -17.91 -16.65
CA GLY A 574 20.96 -16.82 -17.60
C GLY A 574 19.71 -16.16 -18.19
N PHE A 575 18.53 -16.62 -17.81
CA PHE A 575 17.24 -16.07 -18.24
C PHE A 575 16.58 -15.32 -17.09
N CYS A 576 15.70 -14.38 -17.43
CA CYS A 576 14.81 -13.73 -16.49
C CYS A 576 13.36 -14.07 -16.83
N SER A 577 12.52 -14.28 -15.81
CA SER A 577 11.07 -14.55 -15.96
C SER A 577 10.34 -13.53 -16.83
N CYS A 578 10.88 -12.32 -16.94
CA CYS A 578 10.28 -11.26 -17.71
C CYS A 578 10.61 -11.22 -19.21
N LYS A 579 11.46 -12.11 -19.70
CA LYS A 579 11.84 -12.18 -21.12
C LYS A 579 12.41 -10.86 -21.66
N ASP A 580 13.13 -10.11 -20.82
CA ASP A 580 13.72 -8.79 -21.13
C ASP A 580 12.70 -7.69 -21.48
N TYR A 581 11.42 -7.94 -21.28
CA TYR A 581 10.37 -6.92 -21.36
C TYR A 581 10.09 -6.43 -19.94
N TRP A 582 10.62 -5.28 -19.54
CA TRP A 582 10.20 -4.55 -18.33
C TRP A 582 10.02 -3.09 -18.67
#